data_AF-A0A2W6RGE5-F1
#
_entry.id   AF-A0A2W6RGE5-F1
#
_cell.length_a   1.000
_cell.length_b   1.000
_cell.length_c   1.000
_cell.angle_alpha   90.00
_cell.angle_beta   90.00
_cell.angle_gamma   90.00
#
_symmetry.space_group_name_H-M   'P 1'
#
loop_
_entity.id
_entity.type
_entity.pdbx_description
1 polymer ?
#
loop_
_entity_poly.entity_id
_entity_poly.type
_entity_poly.pdbx_seq_one_letter_code
_entity_poly.pdbx_strand_id
1 'polypeptide(L)'
;MFTGIVTDIGRVREVRETDRDRRYEIETAWDTSGIDLGASISHAGCCLTVTEKGAGWFAVEVSNETLSRTTLGAWKAGDGVNLERAAKLGDEMGGHVVSGHVDGLGRIVSITPEGGSHRVEVEAPAPLHRYIAAKGSITVDGVSLTVNRVEGRVFSLNIIPHTWNVTTLGRLKAGDPVNLEIDMLARYLARWQETA
;
A
#
# COMPACT_ATOMS: atom_id res chain seq x y z
N MET A 1 0.14 -10.73 7.35
CA MET A 1 0.61 -10.91 5.96
C MET A 1 -0.58 -10.70 5.03
N PHE A 2 -0.29 -10.20 3.84
CA PHE A 2 -1.24 -9.79 2.82
C PHE A 2 -0.75 -10.31 1.46
N THR A 3 -1.55 -10.06 0.42
CA THR A 3 -1.28 -10.48 -0.96
C THR A 3 -1.09 -9.30 -1.91
N GLY A 4 -1.44 -8.09 -1.47
CA GLY A 4 -1.51 -6.91 -2.31
C GLY A 4 -2.75 -6.87 -3.20
N ILE A 5 -3.78 -7.66 -2.87
CA ILE A 5 -5.07 -7.64 -3.57
C ILE A 5 -6.05 -6.82 -2.72
N VAL A 6 -6.21 -5.55 -3.12
CA VAL A 6 -7.14 -4.62 -2.47
C VAL A 6 -8.57 -5.11 -2.64
N THR A 7 -9.32 -5.15 -1.53
CA THR A 7 -10.70 -5.65 -1.50
C THR A 7 -11.71 -4.58 -1.07
N ASP A 8 -11.27 -3.38 -0.71
CA ASP A 8 -12.12 -2.22 -0.49
C ASP A 8 -11.34 -0.89 -0.68
N ILE A 9 -12.05 0.17 -1.06
CA ILE A 9 -11.56 1.55 -0.95
C ILE A 9 -12.30 2.18 0.24
N GLY A 10 -11.67 2.12 1.40
CA GLY A 10 -12.16 2.78 2.60
C GLY A 10 -12.09 4.31 2.50
N ARG A 11 -12.67 4.99 3.48
CA ARG A 11 -12.62 6.45 3.60
C ARG A 11 -12.18 6.85 5.00
N VAL A 12 -11.21 7.76 5.10
CA VAL A 12 -10.85 8.36 6.39
C VAL A 12 -12.04 9.17 6.88
N ARG A 13 -12.67 8.73 7.96
CA ARG A 13 -13.80 9.39 8.60
C ARG A 13 -13.35 10.50 9.51
N GLU A 14 -12.32 10.24 10.31
CA GLU A 14 -11.80 11.17 11.30
C GLU A 14 -10.31 10.96 11.53
N VAL A 15 -9.62 12.06 11.82
CA VAL A 15 -8.21 12.08 12.23
C VAL A 15 -8.12 12.78 13.56
N ARG A 16 -7.57 12.11 14.58
CA ARG A 16 -7.31 12.68 15.90
C ARG A 16 -5.85 12.54 16.27
N GLU A 17 -5.21 13.63 16.69
CA GLU A 17 -3.91 13.56 17.33
C GLU A 17 -4.07 12.99 18.75
N THR A 18 -3.16 12.13 19.17
CA THR A 18 -3.02 11.67 20.56
C THR A 18 -1.68 12.15 21.12
N ASP A 19 -1.37 11.83 22.37
CA ASP A 19 -0.15 12.33 23.02
C ASP A 19 1.16 11.93 22.31
N ARG A 20 1.16 10.80 21.58
CA ARG A 20 2.36 10.26 20.90
C ARG A 20 2.10 9.72 19.50
N ASP A 21 0.85 9.55 19.13
CA ASP A 21 0.43 8.85 17.93
C ASP A 21 -0.70 9.63 17.25
N ARG A 22 -1.18 9.10 16.13
CA ARG A 22 -2.38 9.61 15.49
C ARG A 22 -3.38 8.48 15.32
N ARG A 23 -4.63 8.76 15.68
CA ARG A 23 -5.75 7.83 15.53
C ARG A 23 -6.53 8.18 14.27
N TYR A 24 -6.77 7.16 13.44
CA TYR A 24 -7.63 7.26 12.27
C TYR A 24 -8.88 6.42 12.48
N GLU A 25 -10.04 6.98 12.15
CA GLU A 25 -11.25 6.20 11.92
C GLU A 25 -11.41 6.00 10.42
N ILE A 26 -11.62 4.76 10.00
CA ILE A 26 -11.75 4.36 8.61
C ILE A 26 -13.14 3.75 8.42
N GLU A 27 -13.92 4.35 7.53
CA GLU A 27 -15.13 3.74 6.99
C GLU A 27 -14.77 2.68 5.94
N THR A 28 -15.53 1.59 5.92
CA THR A 28 -15.32 0.47 5.00
C THR A 28 -16.66 -0.12 4.57
N ALA A 29 -16.68 -0.71 3.37
CA ALA A 29 -17.82 -1.49 2.89
C ALA A 29 -17.91 -2.88 3.52
N TRP A 30 -16.88 -3.33 4.25
CA TRP A 30 -16.87 -4.63 4.90
C TRP A 30 -17.87 -4.73 6.05
N ASP A 31 -18.33 -5.95 6.32
CA ASP A 31 -18.99 -6.26 7.58
C ASP A 31 -17.96 -6.24 8.73
N THR A 32 -17.97 -5.16 9.50
CA THR A 32 -17.08 -4.93 10.63
C THR A 32 -17.39 -5.81 11.84
N SER A 33 -18.52 -6.52 11.86
CA SER A 33 -18.82 -7.51 12.89
C SER A 33 -17.80 -8.66 12.86
N GLY A 34 -17.35 -9.05 11.66
CA GLY A 34 -16.32 -10.07 11.43
C GLY A 34 -14.88 -9.57 11.49
N ILE A 35 -14.63 -8.38 12.04
CA ILE A 35 -13.29 -7.86 12.35
C ILE A 35 -13.09 -7.91 13.86
N ASP A 36 -12.07 -8.62 14.32
CA ASP A 36 -11.71 -8.67 15.74
C ASP A 36 -10.83 -7.46 16.13
N LEU A 37 -10.90 -7.07 17.40
CA LEU A 37 -9.91 -6.16 17.97
C LEU A 37 -8.53 -6.86 17.96
N GLY A 38 -7.48 -6.14 17.60
CA GLY A 38 -6.17 -6.72 17.37
C GLY A 38 -5.95 -7.29 15.96
N ALA A 39 -6.98 -7.32 15.10
CA ALA A 39 -6.82 -7.74 13.72
C ALA A 39 -5.85 -6.81 12.96
N SER A 40 -5.06 -7.38 12.06
CA SER A 40 -4.18 -6.64 11.16
C SER A 40 -4.87 -6.35 9.83
N ILE A 41 -4.87 -5.09 9.40
CA ILE A 41 -5.43 -4.63 8.14
C ILE A 41 -4.40 -3.75 7.45
N SER A 42 -4.21 -3.95 6.15
CA SER A 42 -3.35 -3.12 5.31
C SER A 42 -4.10 -1.85 4.91
N HIS A 43 -3.46 -0.70 5.11
CA HIS A 43 -3.97 0.64 4.82
C HIS A 43 -3.01 1.30 3.84
N ALA A 44 -3.35 1.30 2.56
CA ALA A 44 -2.44 1.69 1.48
C ALA A 44 -1.05 1.03 1.63
N GLY A 45 -1.03 -0.26 1.98
CA GLY A 45 0.21 -1.02 2.18
C GLY A 45 0.78 -0.95 3.59
N CYS A 46 0.23 -0.15 4.50
CA CYS A 46 0.68 -0.11 5.90
C CYS A 46 -0.13 -1.08 6.76
N CYS A 47 0.52 -2.10 7.33
CA CYS A 47 -0.09 -3.00 8.30
C CYS A 47 -0.38 -2.24 9.60
N LEU A 48 -1.65 -2.10 9.95
CA LEU A 48 -2.08 -1.47 11.19
C LEU A 48 -3.04 -2.37 11.95
N THR A 49 -3.05 -2.20 13.27
CA THR A 49 -3.85 -3.01 14.20
C THR A 49 -5.15 -2.28 14.53
N VAL A 50 -6.27 -3.00 14.42
CA VAL A 50 -7.60 -2.49 14.81
C VAL A 50 -7.67 -2.34 16.33
N THR A 51 -7.90 -1.11 16.81
CA THR A 51 -8.02 -0.78 18.24
C THR A 51 -9.45 -0.55 18.69
N GLU A 52 -10.33 -0.15 17.78
CA GLU A 52 -11.75 0.08 18.04
C GLU A 52 -12.58 -0.20 16.77
N LYS A 53 -13.87 -0.50 16.92
CA LYS A 53 -14.78 -0.67 15.78
C LYS A 53 -16.23 -0.36 16.11
N GLY A 54 -16.98 0.01 15.08
CA GLY A 54 -18.43 0.13 15.10
C GLY A 54 -19.04 -0.34 13.78
N ALA A 55 -20.34 -0.14 13.59
CA ALA A 55 -21.00 -0.53 12.34
C ALA A 55 -20.44 0.27 11.15
N GLY A 56 -19.83 -0.42 10.18
CA GLY A 56 -19.29 0.19 8.95
C GLY A 56 -17.98 0.97 9.13
N TRP A 57 -17.35 0.94 10.31
CA TRP A 57 -16.07 1.60 10.53
C TRP A 57 -15.21 0.89 11.57
N PHE A 58 -13.91 1.14 11.52
CA PHE A 58 -12.95 0.72 12.55
C PHE A 58 -11.86 1.78 12.73
N ALA A 59 -11.13 1.72 13.84
CA ALA A 59 -10.03 2.64 14.13
C ALA A 59 -8.69 1.93 14.29
N VAL A 60 -7.65 2.70 14.01
CA VAL A 60 -6.25 2.30 14.13
C VAL A 60 -5.46 3.45 14.76
N GLU A 61 -4.42 3.10 15.50
CA GLU A 61 -3.44 4.06 16.02
C GLU A 61 -2.13 3.88 15.28
N VAL A 62 -1.52 5.00 14.90
CA VAL A 62 -0.35 5.03 14.02
C VAL A 62 0.76 5.80 14.71
N SER A 63 1.91 5.14 14.85
CA SER A 63 3.08 5.74 15.47
C SER A 63 3.68 6.85 14.63
N ASN A 64 4.34 7.79 15.29
CA ASN A 64 5.08 8.86 14.61
C ASN A 64 6.15 8.33 13.64
N GLU A 65 6.79 7.19 13.92
CA GLU A 65 7.72 6.56 12.98
C GLU A 65 6.99 6.20 11.68
N THR A 66 5.87 5.46 11.77
CA THR A 66 5.08 5.08 10.60
C THR A 66 4.56 6.31 9.85
N LEU A 67 4.07 7.34 10.55
CA LEU A 67 3.62 8.59 9.93
C LEU A 67 4.74 9.29 9.15
N SER A 68 5.98 9.24 9.64
CA SER A 68 7.14 9.87 9.00
C SER A 68 7.65 9.14 7.74
N ARG A 69 7.29 7.86 7.59
CA ARG A 69 7.78 6.98 6.52
C ARG A 69 6.76 6.69 5.43
N THR A 70 5.50 7.09 5.63
CA THR A 70 4.37 6.67 4.82
C THR A 70 3.48 7.86 4.44
N THR A 71 2.56 7.66 3.50
CA THR A 71 1.61 8.70 3.08
C THR A 71 0.58 9.03 4.16
N LEU A 72 0.46 8.19 5.19
CA LEU A 72 -0.54 8.32 6.27
C LEU A 72 -0.42 9.68 6.95
N GLY A 73 0.80 10.21 7.15
CA GLY A 73 1.00 11.52 7.79
C GLY A 73 0.28 12.69 7.12
N ALA A 74 -0.07 12.56 5.84
CA ALA A 74 -0.77 13.59 5.07
C ALA A 74 -2.29 13.40 4.98
N TRP A 75 -2.82 12.28 5.49
CA TRP A 75 -4.24 11.94 5.36
C TRP A 75 -5.15 12.88 6.15
N LYS A 76 -6.31 13.15 5.58
CA LYS A 76 -7.38 13.98 6.14
C LYS A 76 -8.72 13.26 6.03
N ALA A 77 -9.68 13.72 6.82
CA ALA A 77 -11.06 13.25 6.68
C ALA A 77 -11.54 13.46 5.23
N GLY A 78 -12.13 12.41 4.66
CA GLY A 78 -12.57 12.33 3.27
C GLY A 78 -11.63 11.59 2.33
N ASP A 79 -10.36 11.39 2.70
CA ASP A 79 -9.39 10.71 1.84
C ASP A 79 -9.76 9.23 1.64
N GLY A 80 -9.53 8.73 0.42
CA GLY A 80 -9.74 7.32 0.08
C GLY A 80 -8.52 6.47 0.40
N VAL A 81 -8.73 5.25 0.89
CA VAL A 81 -7.65 4.35 1.34
C VAL A 81 -7.85 2.96 0.75
N ASN A 82 -6.82 2.41 0.10
CA ASN A 82 -6.81 0.99 -0.27
C ASN A 82 -6.78 0.12 0.98
N LEU A 83 -7.73 -0.81 1.12
CA LEU A 83 -7.80 -1.72 2.25
C LEU A 83 -7.66 -3.18 1.82
N GLU A 84 -6.90 -3.94 2.60
CA GLU A 84 -6.80 -5.40 2.47
C GLU A 84 -6.77 -6.05 3.86
N ARG A 85 -7.59 -7.10 4.04
CA ARG A 85 -7.60 -7.93 5.26
C ARG A 85 -6.37 -8.84 5.27
N ALA A 86 -5.82 -9.11 6.46
CA ALA A 86 -4.78 -10.13 6.57
C ALA A 86 -5.29 -11.49 6.05
N ALA A 87 -4.45 -12.17 5.26
CA ALA A 87 -4.77 -13.46 4.67
C ALA A 87 -4.95 -14.54 5.75
N LYS A 88 -5.94 -15.41 5.57
CA LYS A 88 -6.20 -16.58 6.38
C LYS A 88 -5.60 -17.82 5.73
N LEU A 89 -5.40 -18.88 6.52
CA LEU A 89 -4.99 -20.17 5.98
C LEU A 89 -6.06 -20.70 5.03
N GLY A 90 -5.66 -20.99 3.79
CA GLY A 90 -6.55 -21.45 2.73
C GLY A 90 -7.06 -20.34 1.80
N ASP A 91 -6.73 -19.08 2.07
CA ASP A 91 -7.06 -17.98 1.15
C ASP A 91 -6.20 -18.07 -0.13
N GLU A 92 -6.76 -17.57 -1.24
CA GLU A 92 -6.03 -17.44 -2.49
C GLU A 92 -4.95 -16.35 -2.39
N MET A 93 -3.73 -16.68 -2.82
CA MET A 93 -2.60 -15.75 -2.88
C MET A 93 -2.47 -15.16 -4.29
N GLY A 94 -3.41 -14.29 -4.68
CA GLY A 94 -3.52 -13.78 -6.05
C GLY A 94 -2.44 -12.79 -6.50
N GLY A 95 -1.72 -12.18 -5.56
CA GLY A 95 -0.58 -11.30 -5.81
C GLY A 95 0.75 -11.94 -5.42
N HIS A 96 1.53 -11.25 -4.57
CA HIS A 96 2.76 -11.78 -3.98
C HIS A 96 2.71 -11.65 -2.44
N VAL A 97 3.71 -12.15 -1.73
CA VAL A 97 3.74 -11.99 -0.26
C VAL A 97 4.02 -10.54 0.08
N VAL A 98 3.03 -9.90 0.71
CA VAL A 98 3.11 -8.52 1.19
C VAL A 98 3.10 -8.54 2.72
N SER A 99 4.11 -7.93 3.33
CA SER A 99 4.24 -7.83 4.78
C SER A 99 3.38 -6.71 5.36
N GLY A 100 3.17 -5.64 4.58
CA GLY A 100 2.57 -4.40 5.02
C GLY A 100 3.56 -3.48 5.74
N HIS A 101 4.86 -3.66 5.48
CA HIS A 101 5.94 -2.84 6.01
C HIS A 101 6.50 -1.98 4.87
N VAL A 102 5.95 -0.78 4.74
CA VAL A 102 6.36 0.19 3.73
C VAL A 102 7.84 0.57 3.94
N ASP A 103 8.63 0.43 2.88
CA ASP A 103 10.05 0.72 2.87
C ASP A 103 10.37 2.19 2.58
N GLY A 104 9.46 2.88 1.90
CA GLY A 104 9.59 4.31 1.68
C GLY A 104 8.56 4.87 0.71
N LEU A 105 8.70 6.16 0.44
CA LEU A 105 7.81 6.91 -0.42
C LEU A 105 8.37 6.98 -1.84
N GLY A 106 7.62 6.44 -2.79
CA GLY A 106 7.78 6.70 -4.21
C GLY A 106 7.08 8.00 -4.61
N ARG A 107 7.37 8.47 -5.82
CA ARG A 107 6.70 9.63 -6.41
C ARG A 107 6.21 9.31 -7.80
N ILE A 108 4.94 9.56 -8.09
CA ILE A 108 4.40 9.41 -9.45
C ILE A 108 5.09 10.41 -10.37
N VAL A 109 5.74 9.92 -11.42
CA VAL A 109 6.41 10.73 -12.45
C VAL A 109 5.43 11.06 -13.57
N SER A 110 4.73 10.05 -14.08
CA SER A 110 3.78 10.22 -15.18
C SER A 110 2.69 9.16 -15.15
N ILE A 111 1.55 9.48 -15.76
CA ILE A 111 0.44 8.56 -16.00
C ILE A 111 0.00 8.76 -17.46
N THR A 112 0.10 7.71 -18.26
CA THR A 112 -0.22 7.75 -19.70
C THR A 112 -1.24 6.65 -20.04
N PRO A 113 -2.39 6.97 -20.63
CA PRO A 113 -3.30 5.95 -21.16
C PRO A 113 -2.64 5.12 -22.27
N GLU A 114 -2.81 3.81 -22.25
CA GLU A 114 -2.20 2.88 -23.20
C GLU A 114 -3.15 1.70 -23.48
N GLY A 115 -3.81 1.70 -24.64
CA GLY A 115 -4.60 0.53 -25.09
C GLY A 115 -5.70 0.08 -24.13
N GLY A 116 -6.25 0.99 -23.31
CA GLY A 116 -7.26 0.69 -22.29
C GLY A 116 -6.69 0.48 -20.88
N SER A 117 -5.38 0.27 -20.72
CA SER A 117 -4.68 0.33 -19.44
C SER A 117 -4.04 1.71 -19.22
N HIS A 118 -3.39 1.87 -18.07
CA HIS A 118 -2.65 3.08 -17.73
C HIS A 118 -1.20 2.71 -17.43
N ARG A 119 -0.27 3.28 -18.19
CA ARG A 119 1.15 3.22 -17.87
C ARG A 119 1.45 4.26 -16.80
N VAL A 120 1.90 3.81 -15.64
CA VAL A 120 2.28 4.64 -14.51
C VAL A 120 3.79 4.53 -14.30
N GLU A 121 4.48 5.66 -14.28
CA GLU A 121 5.90 5.73 -13.95
C GLU A 121 6.07 6.26 -12.54
N VAL A 122 6.92 5.59 -11.76
CA VAL A 122 7.15 5.92 -10.35
C VAL A 122 8.65 6.01 -10.12
N GLU A 123 9.08 7.09 -9.48
CA GLU A 123 10.44 7.26 -9.01
C GLU A 123 10.57 6.68 -7.59
N ALA A 124 11.45 5.69 -7.41
CA ALA A 124 11.78 5.12 -6.11
C ALA A 124 12.95 5.89 -5.44
N PRO A 125 12.94 6.01 -4.10
CA PRO A 125 14.06 6.60 -3.36
C PRO A 125 15.33 5.75 -3.48
N ALA A 126 16.49 6.37 -3.29
CA ALA A 126 17.71 5.62 -2.99
C ALA A 126 17.74 5.28 -1.49
N PRO A 127 18.17 4.07 -1.09
CA PRO A 127 18.66 2.96 -1.92
C PRO A 127 17.56 2.01 -2.46
N LEU A 128 16.29 2.27 -2.19
CA LEU A 128 15.17 1.36 -2.48
C LEU A 128 15.07 0.88 -3.94
N HIS A 129 15.40 1.74 -4.90
CA HIS A 129 15.40 1.38 -6.33
C HIS A 129 16.22 0.11 -6.67
N ARG A 130 17.22 -0.25 -5.87
CA ARG A 130 18.07 -1.43 -6.11
C ARG A 130 17.35 -2.77 -5.95
N TYR A 131 16.21 -2.78 -5.25
CA TYR A 131 15.40 -3.97 -5.01
C TYR A 131 14.32 -4.16 -6.06
N ILE A 132 14.18 -3.22 -7.00
CA ILE A 132 13.13 -3.21 -8.02
C ILE A 132 13.70 -3.76 -9.32
N ALA A 133 13.19 -4.91 -9.77
CA ALA A 133 13.63 -5.57 -10.99
C ALA A 133 12.52 -5.61 -12.04
N ALA A 134 12.87 -5.47 -13.32
CA ALA A 134 11.93 -5.68 -14.41
C ALA A 134 11.36 -7.10 -14.35
N LYS A 135 10.05 -7.24 -14.56
CA LYS A 135 9.26 -8.47 -14.37
C LYS A 135 9.21 -8.99 -12.93
N GLY A 136 9.76 -8.27 -11.96
CA GLY A 136 9.58 -8.53 -10.53
C GLY A 136 8.26 -7.96 -10.00
N SER A 137 7.95 -8.32 -8.75
CA SER A 137 6.81 -7.79 -8.01
C SER A 137 7.19 -6.53 -7.24
N ILE A 138 6.23 -5.64 -7.07
CA ILE A 138 6.31 -4.51 -6.14
C ILE A 138 4.92 -4.21 -5.59
N THR A 139 4.87 -3.68 -4.36
CA THR A 139 3.62 -3.18 -3.78
C THR A 139 3.61 -1.66 -3.82
N VAL A 140 2.57 -1.07 -4.41
CA VAL A 140 2.34 0.38 -4.46
C VAL A 140 0.98 0.71 -3.83
N ASP A 141 0.98 1.48 -2.75
CA ASP A 141 -0.22 1.76 -1.94
C ASP A 141 -1.03 0.50 -1.59
N GLY A 142 -0.32 -0.58 -1.26
CA GLY A 142 -0.93 -1.87 -0.92
C GLY A 142 -1.41 -2.70 -2.12
N VAL A 143 -1.17 -2.25 -3.35
CA VAL A 143 -1.52 -2.99 -4.57
C VAL A 143 -0.30 -3.74 -5.08
N SER A 144 -0.42 -5.05 -5.22
CA SER A 144 0.58 -5.93 -5.84
C SER A 144 0.59 -5.70 -7.36
N LEU A 145 1.74 -5.33 -7.90
CA LEU A 145 1.90 -5.01 -9.32
C LEU A 145 3.17 -5.62 -9.89
N THR A 146 3.17 -5.86 -11.20
CA THR A 146 4.34 -6.30 -11.95
C THR A 146 5.09 -5.09 -12.50
N VAL A 147 6.40 -5.03 -12.26
CA VAL A 147 7.26 -4.01 -12.84
C VAL A 147 7.50 -4.31 -14.32
N ASN A 148 7.17 -3.38 -15.21
CA ASN A 148 7.33 -3.56 -16.66
C ASN A 148 8.73 -3.19 -17.14
N ARG A 149 9.27 -2.04 -16.69
CA ARG A 149 10.61 -1.54 -17.00
C ARG A 149 11.22 -0.87 -15.78
N VAL A 150 12.55 -0.82 -15.74
CA VAL A 150 13.33 -0.10 -14.74
C VAL A 150 14.44 0.66 -15.46
N GLU A 151 14.53 1.97 -15.22
CA GLU A 151 15.55 2.86 -15.75
C GLU A 151 16.09 3.74 -14.61
N GLY A 152 17.26 3.37 -14.09
CA GLY A 152 17.86 4.01 -12.92
C GLY A 152 16.96 3.89 -11.68
N ARG A 153 16.30 4.99 -11.31
CA ARG A 153 15.39 5.07 -10.15
C ARG A 153 13.91 5.05 -10.53
N VAL A 154 13.60 5.13 -11.82
CA VAL A 154 12.22 5.14 -12.31
C VAL A 154 11.86 3.75 -12.79
N PHE A 155 10.69 3.27 -12.39
CA PHE A 155 10.13 2.04 -12.91
C PHE A 155 8.72 2.30 -13.44
N SER A 156 8.28 1.46 -14.37
CA SER A 156 6.95 1.57 -14.96
C SER A 156 6.08 0.37 -14.61
N LEU A 157 4.78 0.66 -14.50
CA LEU A 157 3.71 -0.28 -14.21
C LEU A 157 2.64 -0.11 -15.29
N ASN A 158 1.99 -1.20 -15.67
CA ASN A 158 0.84 -1.16 -16.58
C ASN A 158 -0.41 -1.62 -15.83
N ILE A 159 -1.27 -0.68 -15.48
CA ILE A 159 -2.42 -0.91 -14.61
C ILE A 159 -3.66 -1.16 -15.48
N ILE A 160 -4.23 -2.35 -15.35
CA ILE A 160 -5.42 -2.77 -16.08
C ILE A 160 -6.68 -2.02 -15.61
N PRO A 161 -7.75 -1.94 -16.44
CA PRO A 161 -8.98 -1.21 -16.09
C PRO A 161 -9.59 -1.61 -14.74
N HIS A 162 -9.59 -2.91 -14.42
CA HIS A 162 -10.19 -3.39 -13.17
C HIS A 162 -9.48 -2.79 -11.96
N THR A 163 -8.17 -3.00 -11.82
CA THR A 163 -7.34 -2.45 -10.73
C THR A 163 -7.41 -0.93 -10.68
N TRP A 164 -7.42 -0.26 -11.83
CA TRP A 164 -7.53 1.20 -11.90
C TRP A 164 -8.82 1.73 -11.25
N ASN A 165 -9.93 1.01 -11.42
CA ASN A 165 -11.25 1.42 -10.94
C ASN A 165 -11.53 1.01 -9.50
N VAL A 166 -10.97 -0.12 -9.04
CA VAL A 166 -11.24 -0.67 -7.70
C VAL A 166 -10.15 -0.33 -6.66
N THR A 167 -9.19 0.53 -7.01
CA THR A 167 -8.16 1.02 -6.09
C THR A 167 -8.06 2.55 -6.16
N THR A 168 -7.34 3.15 -5.22
CA THR A 168 -7.04 4.59 -5.22
C THR A 168 -6.06 5.00 -6.32
N LEU A 169 -5.39 4.06 -6.98
CA LEU A 169 -4.39 4.36 -8.02
C LEU A 169 -4.97 5.20 -9.15
N GLY A 170 -6.25 5.00 -9.49
CA GLY A 170 -6.93 5.78 -10.52
C GLY A 170 -7.19 7.25 -10.19
N ARG A 171 -6.88 7.67 -8.96
CA ARG A 171 -7.05 9.05 -8.47
C ARG A 171 -5.73 9.81 -8.38
N LEU A 172 -4.60 9.12 -8.57
CA LEU A 172 -3.27 9.71 -8.48
C LEU A 172 -2.97 10.59 -9.70
N LYS A 173 -2.05 11.54 -9.51
CA LYS A 173 -1.49 12.40 -10.56
C LYS A 173 0.02 12.50 -10.40
N ALA A 174 0.69 13.01 -11.45
CA ALA A 174 2.11 13.29 -11.38
C ALA A 174 2.45 14.21 -10.18
N GLY A 175 3.49 13.84 -9.45
CA GLY A 175 3.93 14.51 -8.23
C GLY A 175 3.40 13.89 -6.93
N ASP A 176 2.32 13.10 -6.98
CA ASP A 176 1.76 12.49 -5.78
C ASP A 176 2.74 11.46 -5.17
N PRO A 177 2.85 11.39 -3.83
CA PRO A 177 3.60 10.36 -3.15
C PRO A 177 2.80 9.05 -3.07
N VAL A 178 3.50 7.92 -3.09
CA VAL A 178 2.91 6.58 -2.90
C VAL A 178 3.75 5.76 -1.94
N ASN A 179 3.12 4.91 -1.14
CA ASN A 179 3.80 3.92 -0.32
C ASN A 179 4.39 2.84 -1.20
N LEU A 180 5.68 2.55 -1.04
CA LEU A 180 6.37 1.45 -1.71
C LEU A 180 6.80 0.38 -0.70
N GLU A 181 6.44 -0.87 -0.96
CA GLU A 181 7.03 -2.04 -0.32
C GLU A 181 7.68 -2.91 -1.40
N ILE A 182 8.95 -3.27 -1.18
CA ILE A 182 9.70 -4.14 -2.10
C ILE A 182 9.29 -5.60 -1.90
N ASP A 183 9.53 -6.41 -2.93
CA ASP A 183 9.37 -7.86 -2.79
C ASP A 183 10.29 -8.39 -1.67
N MET A 184 9.70 -9.12 -0.74
CA MET A 184 10.41 -9.75 0.38
C MET A 184 11.58 -10.62 -0.09
N LEU A 185 11.46 -11.28 -1.25
CA LEU A 185 12.53 -12.08 -1.84
C LEU A 185 13.76 -11.24 -2.18
N ALA A 186 13.57 -10.03 -2.72
CA ALA A 186 14.67 -9.12 -3.02
C ALA A 186 15.41 -8.69 -1.75
N ARG A 187 14.68 -8.46 -0.65
CA ARG A 187 15.28 -8.13 0.66
C ARG A 187 16.20 -9.24 1.16
N TYR A 188 15.74 -10.48 1.15
CA TYR A 188 16.55 -11.62 1.60
C TYR A 188 17.72 -11.93 0.67
N LEU A 189 17.55 -11.79 -0.65
CA LEU A 189 18.65 -11.95 -1.61
C LEU A 189 19.76 -10.92 -1.37
N ALA A 190 19.41 -9.64 -1.18
CA ALA A 190 20.37 -8.59 -0.87
C ALA A 190 21.09 -8.88 0.45
N ARG A 191 20.35 -9.24 1.50
CA ARG A 191 20.95 -9.59 2.80
C ARG A 191 21.90 -10.77 2.70
N TRP A 192 21.53 -11.79 1.91
CA TRP A 192 22.41 -12.92 1.63
C TRP A 192 23.71 -12.45 0.97
N GLN A 193 23.63 -11.66 -0.12
CA GLN A 193 24.79 -11.12 -0.82
C GLN A 193 25.70 -10.22 0.05
N GLU A 194 25.16 -9.52 1.04
CA GLU A 194 25.96 -8.72 1.98
C GLU A 194 26.81 -9.55 2.93
N THR A 195 26.45 -10.82 3.15
CA THR A 195 27.02 -11.65 4.22
C THR A 195 27.66 -12.95 3.75
N ALA A 196 27.48 -13.30 2.47
CA ALA A 196 28.11 -14.44 1.81
C ALA A 196 29.47 -14.07 1.21
#